data_AF-A0A918QH11-F1
#
_entry.id   AF-A0A918QH11-F1
#
_cell.length_a   1.000
_cell.length_b   1.000
_cell.length_c   1.000
_cell.angle_alpha   90.00
_cell.angle_beta   90.00
_cell.angle_gamma   90.00
#
_symmetry.space_group_name_H-M   'P 1'
#
loop_
_entity.id
_entity.type
_entity.pdbx_description
1 polymer ?
#
loop_
_entity_poly.entity_id
_entity_poly.type
_entity_poly.pdbx_seq_one_letter_code
_entity_poly.pdbx_strand_id
1 'polypeptide(L)'
;MHRHADMYAKVEATINRLSARVYVGLRDGPLDAGDVVALACELLDWGGGGEAVREVVERDPARVPAAEMAVLARGVLEEIGFEPGFDLEPGLLETLRRALRVVTRDLRTRGIEGEPEVVVEESTYPEAAVVRLPSGRLLGNDGTLPPCSGEDMAGAVAAVAEMVHTGLLKETWTVWPQCAEHRLGAHAAERAERAVWWCGGGDGHALAEVGELGRA
;
A
#
# COMPACT_ATOMS: atom_id res chain seq x y z
N MET A 1 -18.21 20.32 19.96
CA MET A 1 -17.01 19.70 19.39
C MET A 1 -17.20 18.21 19.11
N HIS A 2 -17.66 17.40 20.08
CA HIS A 2 -17.92 15.95 19.91
C HIS A 2 -18.88 15.61 18.76
N ARG A 3 -20.05 16.28 18.67
CA ARG A 3 -21.05 16.05 17.62
C ARG A 3 -20.56 16.26 16.17
N HIS A 4 -19.51 17.05 15.98
CA HIS A 4 -18.98 17.35 14.65
C HIS A 4 -17.97 16.28 14.21
N ALA A 5 -17.17 15.76 15.14
CA ALA A 5 -16.28 14.62 14.91
C ALA A 5 -17.07 13.33 14.62
N ASP A 6 -18.16 13.09 15.36
CA ASP A 6 -19.04 11.93 15.15
C ASP A 6 -19.74 11.97 13.79
N MET A 7 -19.98 13.17 13.24
CA MET A 7 -20.59 13.36 11.94
C MET A 7 -19.59 13.03 10.82
N TYR A 8 -18.37 13.59 10.89
CA TYR A 8 -17.32 13.28 9.91
C TYR A 8 -16.96 11.80 9.85
N ALA A 9 -16.83 11.13 11.01
CA ALA A 9 -16.51 9.70 11.04
C ALA A 9 -17.58 8.83 10.36
N LYS A 10 -18.86 9.21 10.45
CA LYS A 10 -19.96 8.49 9.78
C LYS A 10 -19.95 8.70 8.27
N VAL A 11 -19.61 9.90 7.84
CA VAL A 11 -19.52 10.26 6.42
C VAL A 11 -18.38 9.50 5.77
N GLU A 12 -17.21 9.53 6.40
CA GLU A 12 -16.03 8.78 5.97
C GLU A 12 -16.35 7.28 5.84
N ALA A 13 -16.93 6.67 6.88
CA ALA A 13 -17.36 5.27 6.83
C ALA A 13 -18.37 4.99 5.71
N THR A 14 -19.25 5.94 5.39
CA THR A 14 -20.24 5.80 4.31
C THR A 14 -19.56 5.85 2.94
N ILE A 15 -18.67 6.82 2.72
CA ILE A 15 -17.88 6.94 1.50
C ILE A 15 -17.05 5.68 1.28
N ASN A 16 -16.31 5.20 2.29
CA ASN A 16 -15.48 4.00 2.16
C ASN A 16 -16.30 2.76 1.81
N ARG A 17 -17.45 2.57 2.46
CA ARG A 17 -18.36 1.46 2.15
C ARG A 17 -18.88 1.53 0.72
N LEU A 18 -19.21 2.72 0.22
CA LEU A 18 -19.71 2.90 -1.15
C LEU A 18 -18.58 2.70 -2.17
N SER A 19 -17.40 3.25 -1.93
CA SER A 19 -16.21 3.03 -2.76
C SER A 19 -15.85 1.55 -2.86
N ALA A 20 -15.88 0.81 -1.76
CA ALA A 20 -15.66 -0.64 -1.74
C ALA A 20 -16.68 -1.39 -2.62
N ARG A 21 -17.97 -1.05 -2.54
CA ARG A 21 -19.01 -1.67 -3.38
C ARG A 21 -18.83 -1.35 -4.86
N VAL A 22 -18.52 -0.10 -5.19
CA VAL A 22 -18.25 0.33 -6.57
C VAL A 22 -17.02 -0.41 -7.11
N TYR A 23 -15.94 -0.50 -6.32
CA TYR A 23 -14.73 -1.22 -6.67
C TYR A 23 -15.01 -2.71 -6.97
N VAL A 24 -15.69 -3.41 -6.06
CA VAL A 24 -16.06 -4.82 -6.25
C VAL A 24 -16.95 -5.00 -7.48
N GLY A 25 -17.92 -4.10 -7.70
CA GLY A 25 -18.77 -4.10 -8.89
C GLY A 25 -18.01 -3.89 -10.19
N LEU A 26 -16.94 -3.09 -10.18
CA LEU A 26 -16.05 -2.89 -11.33
C LEU A 26 -15.17 -4.10 -11.62
N ARG A 27 -14.70 -4.80 -10.58
CA ARG A 27 -13.80 -5.95 -10.69
C ARG A 27 -14.53 -7.24 -11.06
N ASP A 28 -15.57 -7.59 -10.30
CA ASP A 28 -16.22 -8.89 -10.36
C ASP A 28 -17.51 -8.85 -11.20
N GLY A 29 -18.12 -7.67 -11.32
CA GLY A 29 -19.38 -7.46 -12.02
C GLY A 29 -20.61 -8.11 -11.35
N PRO A 30 -21.84 -7.70 -11.75
CA PRO A 30 -22.14 -6.46 -12.46
C PRO A 30 -22.08 -5.24 -11.53
N LEU A 31 -21.61 -4.10 -12.06
CA LEU A 31 -21.62 -2.82 -11.37
C LEU A 31 -23.05 -2.30 -11.20
N ASP A 32 -23.44 -1.95 -9.97
CA ASP A 32 -24.71 -1.29 -9.68
C ASP A 32 -24.58 0.23 -9.87
N ALA A 33 -25.27 0.78 -10.87
CA ALA A 33 -25.32 2.22 -11.14
C ALA A 33 -25.86 3.02 -9.93
N GLY A 34 -26.72 2.43 -9.12
CA GLY A 34 -27.23 3.05 -7.89
C GLY A 34 -26.13 3.27 -6.85
N ASP A 35 -25.15 2.37 -6.75
CA ASP A 35 -24.01 2.53 -5.84
C ASP A 35 -23.06 3.63 -6.31
N VAL A 36 -22.86 3.75 -7.63
CA VAL A 36 -22.04 4.83 -8.23
C VAL A 36 -22.68 6.19 -7.97
N VAL A 37 -24.00 6.32 -8.21
CA VAL A 37 -24.74 7.55 -7.95
C VAL A 37 -24.75 7.88 -6.46
N ALA A 38 -24.98 6.89 -5.60
CA ALA A 38 -24.96 7.10 -4.15
C ALA A 38 -23.59 7.61 -3.68
N LEU A 39 -22.48 7.03 -4.16
CA LEU A 39 -21.13 7.51 -3.87
C LEU A 39 -20.95 8.96 -4.32
N ALA A 40 -21.33 9.28 -5.56
CA ALA A 40 -21.16 10.61 -6.11
C ALA A 40 -21.98 11.68 -5.36
N CYS A 41 -23.21 11.36 -4.95
CA CYS A 41 -24.03 12.24 -4.11
C CYS A 41 -23.38 12.51 -2.76
N GLU A 42 -22.91 11.48 -2.06
CA GLU A 42 -22.21 11.66 -0.77
C GLU A 42 -20.95 12.51 -0.93
N LEU A 43 -20.20 12.35 -2.02
CA LEU A 43 -19.02 13.18 -2.29
C LEU A 43 -19.40 14.66 -2.50
N LEU A 44 -20.44 14.95 -3.30
CA LEU A 44 -20.90 16.33 -3.53
C LEU A 44 -21.43 17.00 -2.27
N ASP A 45 -22.21 16.28 -1.46
CA ASP A 45 -22.82 16.81 -0.23
C ASP A 45 -21.75 17.29 0.77
N TRP A 46 -20.55 16.72 0.71
CA TRP A 46 -19.42 17.06 1.56
C TRP A 46 -18.34 17.92 0.88
N GLY A 47 -18.66 18.47 -0.30
CA GLY A 47 -17.77 19.36 -1.05
C GLY A 47 -16.58 18.66 -1.71
N GLY A 48 -16.61 17.34 -1.79
CA GLY A 48 -15.68 16.54 -2.58
C GLY A 48 -16.15 16.38 -4.03
N GLY A 49 -15.24 15.86 -4.86
CA GLY A 49 -15.55 15.42 -6.23
C GLY A 49 -15.10 16.34 -7.36
N GLY A 50 -14.66 15.72 -8.46
CA GLY A 50 -14.21 16.36 -9.68
C GLY A 50 -15.26 16.31 -10.79
N GLU A 51 -14.80 16.13 -12.02
CA GLU A 51 -15.64 16.11 -13.22
C GLU A 51 -16.50 14.84 -13.25
N ALA A 52 -15.90 13.68 -12.94
CA ALA A 52 -16.59 12.39 -12.97
C ALA A 52 -17.73 12.34 -11.95
N VAL A 53 -17.51 12.86 -10.74
CA VAL A 53 -18.55 12.95 -9.70
C VAL A 53 -19.75 13.78 -10.19
N ARG A 54 -19.51 14.94 -10.81
CA ARG A 54 -20.59 15.79 -11.33
C ARG A 54 -21.34 15.12 -12.46
N GLU A 55 -20.62 14.50 -13.39
CA GLU A 55 -21.23 13.84 -14.54
C GLU A 55 -22.14 12.67 -14.10
N VAL A 56 -21.74 11.89 -13.11
CA VAL A 56 -22.57 10.81 -12.55
C VAL A 56 -23.91 11.34 -12.01
N VAL A 57 -23.89 12.47 -11.29
CA VAL A 57 -25.08 13.03 -10.64
C VAL A 57 -25.99 13.76 -11.64
N GLU A 58 -25.44 14.35 -12.69
CA GLU A 58 -26.21 15.07 -13.71
C GLU A 58 -26.96 14.15 -14.69
N ARG A 59 -26.53 12.90 -14.83
CA ARG A 59 -27.09 11.94 -15.79
C ARG A 59 -28.15 11.04 -15.16
N ASP A 60 -29.16 10.69 -15.95
CA ASP A 60 -30.14 9.67 -15.55
C ASP A 60 -29.48 8.27 -15.63
N PRO A 61 -29.23 7.59 -14.49
CA PRO A 61 -28.51 6.31 -14.47
C PRO A 61 -29.23 5.22 -15.27
N ALA A 62 -30.56 5.30 -15.44
CA ALA A 62 -31.31 4.35 -16.25
C ALA A 62 -31.03 4.48 -17.76
N ARG A 63 -30.40 5.58 -18.17
CA ARG A 63 -30.07 5.90 -19.58
C ARG A 63 -28.57 5.80 -19.88
N VAL A 64 -27.73 5.52 -18.88
CA VAL A 64 -26.29 5.35 -19.08
C VAL A 64 -25.99 3.87 -19.38
N PRO A 65 -25.40 3.53 -20.53
CA PRO A 65 -24.93 2.18 -20.82
C PRO A 65 -23.95 1.68 -19.76
N ALA A 66 -24.00 0.38 -19.43
CA ALA A 66 -23.16 -0.22 -18.37
C ALA A 66 -21.65 0.01 -18.57
N ALA A 67 -21.17 -0.05 -19.82
CA ALA A 67 -19.77 0.21 -20.12
C ALA A 67 -19.35 1.67 -19.82
N GLU A 68 -20.24 2.62 -20.09
CA GLU A 68 -20.01 4.04 -19.80
C GLU A 68 -20.09 4.30 -18.29
N MET A 69 -21.05 3.69 -17.60
CA MET A 69 -21.13 3.74 -16.13
C MET A 69 -19.85 3.19 -15.47
N ALA A 70 -19.25 2.15 -16.03
CA ALA A 70 -17.99 1.60 -15.53
C ALA A 70 -16.80 2.55 -15.73
N VAL A 71 -16.79 3.36 -16.80
CA VAL A 71 -15.77 4.41 -17.00
C VAL A 71 -15.95 5.51 -15.96
N LEU A 72 -17.19 5.99 -15.78
CA LEU A 72 -17.50 7.02 -14.78
C LEU A 72 -17.14 6.56 -13.36
N ALA A 73 -17.51 5.33 -13.01
CA ALA A 73 -17.20 4.77 -11.70
C ALA A 73 -15.68 4.68 -11.43
N ARG A 74 -14.87 4.32 -12.43
CA ARG A 74 -13.40 4.38 -12.31
C ARG A 74 -12.91 5.81 -12.09
N GLY A 75 -13.41 6.76 -12.87
CA GLY A 75 -13.07 8.18 -12.71
C GLY A 75 -13.41 8.71 -11.31
N VAL A 76 -14.57 8.33 -10.76
CA VAL A 76 -14.96 8.70 -9.39
C VAL A 76 -13.96 8.14 -8.36
N LEU A 77 -13.59 6.85 -8.45
CA LEU A 77 -12.62 6.24 -7.53
C LEU A 77 -11.23 6.86 -7.66
N GLU A 78 -10.79 7.18 -8.88
CA GLU A 78 -9.51 7.85 -9.16
C GLU A 78 -9.47 9.27 -8.57
N GLU A 79 -10.54 10.06 -8.74
CA GLU A 79 -10.63 11.44 -8.23
C GLU A 79 -10.52 11.51 -6.70
N ILE A 80 -11.00 10.49 -6.00
CA ILE A 80 -10.94 10.43 -4.53
C ILE A 80 -9.70 9.68 -4.02
N GLY A 81 -8.83 9.19 -4.91
CA GLY A 81 -7.64 8.43 -4.54
C GLY A 81 -7.98 7.14 -3.79
N PHE A 82 -9.07 6.45 -4.18
CA PHE A 82 -9.45 5.20 -3.53
C PHE A 82 -8.43 4.11 -3.83
N GLU A 83 -7.85 3.54 -2.78
CA GLU A 83 -6.99 2.37 -2.83
C GLU A 83 -7.67 1.19 -2.12
N PRO A 84 -7.77 0.01 -2.75
CA PRO A 84 -8.37 -1.16 -2.11
C PRO A 84 -7.52 -1.66 -0.94
N GLY A 85 -8.18 -2.00 0.16
CA GLY A 85 -7.57 -2.67 1.31
C GLY A 85 -7.19 -4.13 1.02
N PHE A 86 -6.51 -4.77 1.97
CA PHE A 86 -6.17 -6.21 1.87
C PHE A 86 -7.39 -7.13 1.90
N ASP A 87 -8.51 -6.67 2.46
CA ASP A 87 -9.79 -7.36 2.48
C ASP A 87 -10.44 -7.41 1.08
N LEU A 88 -10.37 -6.29 0.36
CA LEU A 88 -10.85 -6.17 -1.01
C LEU A 88 -9.89 -6.83 -2.00
N GLU A 89 -8.59 -6.66 -1.83
CA GLU A 89 -7.55 -7.24 -2.70
C GLU A 89 -6.54 -8.11 -1.91
N PRO A 90 -6.92 -9.36 -1.56
CA PRO A 90 -6.03 -10.27 -0.82
C PRO A 90 -4.72 -10.58 -1.54
N GLY A 91 -4.69 -10.42 -2.87
CA GLY A 91 -3.49 -10.57 -3.69
C GLY A 91 -2.36 -9.63 -3.29
N LEU A 92 -2.67 -8.41 -2.81
CA LEU A 92 -1.67 -7.44 -2.37
C LEU A 92 -0.89 -7.95 -1.16
N LEU A 93 -1.59 -8.52 -0.17
CA LEU A 93 -0.95 -9.11 1.01
C LEU A 93 -0.10 -10.33 0.63
N GLU A 94 -0.57 -11.14 -0.32
CA GLU A 94 0.21 -12.27 -0.84
C GLU A 94 1.50 -11.80 -1.52
N THR A 95 1.46 -10.72 -2.31
CA THR A 95 2.65 -10.09 -2.91
C THR A 95 3.64 -9.67 -1.83
N LEU A 96 3.20 -8.98 -0.78
CA LEU A 96 4.06 -8.58 0.35
C LEU A 96 4.69 -9.81 1.05
N ARG A 97 3.92 -10.90 1.24
CA ARG A 97 4.45 -12.16 1.78
C ARG A 97 5.50 -12.78 0.86
N ARG A 98 5.36 -12.66 -0.46
CA ARG A 98 6.38 -13.13 -1.42
C ARG A 98 7.64 -12.25 -1.34
N ALA A 99 7.46 -10.94 -1.26
CA ALA A 99 8.54 -9.98 -1.12
C ALA A 99 9.36 -10.24 0.15
N LEU A 100 8.71 -10.50 1.29
CA LEU A 100 9.41 -10.84 2.53
C LEU A 100 10.29 -12.09 2.38
N ARG A 101 9.88 -13.11 1.62
CA ARG A 101 10.73 -14.29 1.36
C ARG A 101 12.03 -13.95 0.62
N VAL A 102 12.02 -12.91 -0.23
CA VAL A 102 13.23 -12.40 -0.88
C VAL A 102 14.11 -11.70 0.15
N VAL A 103 13.55 -10.76 0.92
CA VAL A 103 14.26 -9.98 1.97
C VAL A 103 14.86 -10.88 3.05
N THR A 104 14.19 -11.99 3.41
CA THR A 104 14.68 -12.97 4.39
C THR A 104 16.05 -13.54 4.02
N ARG A 105 16.42 -13.59 2.73
CA ARG A 105 17.76 -14.04 2.33
C ARG A 105 18.84 -13.08 2.81
N ASP A 106 18.59 -11.78 2.75
CA ASP A 106 19.54 -10.77 3.20
C ASP A 106 19.57 -10.69 4.73
N LEU A 107 18.43 -10.87 5.40
CA LEU A 107 18.37 -10.89 6.87
C LEU A 107 19.36 -11.88 7.51
N ARG A 108 19.64 -13.00 6.83
CA ARG A 108 20.66 -13.97 7.28
C ARG A 108 22.07 -13.37 7.35
N THR A 109 22.42 -12.44 6.45
CA THR A 109 23.71 -11.72 6.50
C THR A 109 23.85 -10.87 7.78
N ARG A 110 22.72 -10.50 8.38
CA ARG A 110 22.67 -9.77 9.66
C ARG A 110 22.64 -10.70 10.88
N GLY A 111 22.59 -12.01 10.67
CA GLY A 111 22.48 -13.04 11.70
C GLY A 111 21.05 -13.25 12.21
N ILE A 112 20.04 -12.78 11.48
CA ILE A 112 18.63 -13.01 11.82
C ILE A 112 18.20 -14.31 11.13
N GLU A 113 18.13 -15.38 11.93
CA GLU A 113 17.69 -16.71 11.50
C GLU A 113 16.20 -16.94 11.80
N GLY A 114 15.56 -17.76 10.97
CA GLY A 114 14.13 -18.09 11.07
C GLY A 114 13.28 -17.43 9.97
N GLU A 115 11.97 -17.61 10.07
CA GLU A 115 11.00 -17.11 9.09
C GLU A 115 10.24 -15.91 9.67
N PRO A 116 10.52 -14.67 9.22
CA PRO A 116 9.68 -13.53 9.55
C PRO A 116 8.33 -13.63 8.83
N GLU A 117 7.34 -12.92 9.35
CA GLU A 117 5.97 -12.93 8.83
C GLU A 117 5.48 -11.51 8.50
N VAL A 118 4.63 -11.39 7.48
CA VAL A 118 3.85 -10.18 7.24
C VAL A 118 2.52 -10.31 7.99
N VAL A 119 2.22 -9.34 8.86
CA VAL A 119 1.02 -9.31 9.70
C VAL A 119 0.25 -8.03 9.43
N VAL A 120 -1.07 -8.11 9.29
CA VAL A 120 -1.94 -6.93 9.18
C VAL A 120 -2.15 -6.34 10.57
N GLU A 121 -1.91 -5.04 10.73
CA GLU A 121 -2.11 -4.32 11.99
C GLU A 121 -3.49 -3.65 11.99
N GLU A 122 -4.47 -4.36 12.56
CA GLU A 122 -5.89 -3.95 12.62
C GLU A 122 -6.11 -2.65 13.41
N SER A 123 -5.17 -2.25 14.27
CA SER A 123 -5.29 -1.00 15.02
C SER A 123 -4.91 0.26 14.23
N THR A 124 -4.45 0.09 12.98
CA THR A 124 -4.10 1.19 12.07
C THR A 124 -5.26 1.48 11.12
N TYR A 125 -5.57 2.75 10.92
CA TYR A 125 -6.49 3.18 9.87
C TYR A 125 -5.81 4.21 8.95
N PRO A 126 -5.71 3.96 7.63
CA PRO A 126 -6.12 2.73 6.93
C PRO A 126 -5.35 1.48 7.40
N GLU A 127 -5.93 0.29 7.19
CA GLU A 127 -5.26 -0.97 7.50
C GLU A 127 -3.92 -1.06 6.77
N ALA A 128 -2.90 -1.50 7.47
CA ALA A 128 -1.57 -1.64 6.91
C ALA A 128 -0.86 -2.86 7.51
N ALA A 129 0.13 -3.37 6.79
CA ALA A 129 0.90 -4.53 7.23
C ALA A 129 2.22 -4.13 7.88
N VAL A 130 2.75 -5.01 8.73
CA VAL A 130 4.05 -4.88 9.41
C VAL A 130 4.80 -6.20 9.32
N VAL A 131 6.12 -6.16 9.55
CA VAL A 131 6.94 -7.38 9.58
C VAL A 131 7.15 -7.83 11.03
N ARG A 132 6.76 -9.08 11.33
CA ARG A 132 7.11 -9.75 12.58
C ARG A 132 8.39 -10.55 12.38
N LEU A 133 9.41 -10.26 13.16
CA LEU A 133 10.64 -11.05 13.19
C LEU A 133 10.43 -12.40 13.90
N PRO A 134 11.30 -13.40 13.68
CA PRO A 134 11.26 -14.69 14.37
C PRO A 134 11.31 -14.57 15.90
N SER A 135 11.85 -13.47 16.43
CA SER A 135 11.82 -13.16 17.87
C SER A 135 10.43 -12.77 18.40
N GLY A 136 9.39 -12.76 17.55
CA GLY A 136 8.02 -12.32 17.85
C GLY A 136 7.81 -10.81 17.75
N ARG A 137 8.89 -10.06 17.52
CA ARG A 137 8.91 -8.59 17.54
C ARG A 137 8.38 -7.99 16.25
N LEU A 138 7.61 -6.91 16.37
CA LEU A 138 7.06 -6.17 15.23
C LEU A 138 7.99 -5.03 14.81
N LEU A 139 8.28 -4.95 13.52
CA LEU A 139 8.92 -3.83 12.85
C LEU A 139 7.82 -2.95 12.26
N GLY A 140 7.35 -1.96 13.03
CA GLY A 140 6.23 -1.10 12.61
C GLY A 140 6.16 0.27 13.30
N ASN A 141 7.10 0.59 14.21
CA ASN A 141 7.02 1.81 15.02
C ASN A 141 7.11 3.11 14.22
N ASP A 142 7.56 3.06 12.95
CA ASP A 142 7.89 4.26 12.17
C ASP A 142 7.47 4.16 10.70
N GLY A 143 6.66 3.16 10.38
CA GLY A 143 6.20 2.91 9.03
C GLY A 143 5.42 1.61 9.00
N THR A 144 4.40 1.58 8.16
CA THR A 144 3.62 0.40 7.84
C THR A 144 3.71 0.15 6.33
N LEU A 145 3.36 -1.04 5.88
CA LEU A 145 3.23 -1.41 4.48
C LEU A 145 1.77 -1.22 4.08
N PRO A 146 1.40 -0.09 3.45
CA PRO A 146 0.04 0.07 2.95
C PRO A 146 -0.25 -0.95 1.84
N PRO A 147 -1.53 -1.25 1.55
CA PRO A 147 -1.93 -2.19 0.50
C PRO A 147 -1.29 -1.93 -0.86
N CYS A 148 -1.18 -0.67 -1.28
CA CYS A 148 -0.54 -0.27 -2.55
C CYS A 148 0.93 -0.71 -2.66
N SER A 149 1.63 -0.97 -1.55
CA SER A 149 2.97 -1.56 -1.59
C SER A 149 3.00 -2.97 -2.19
N GLY A 150 1.85 -3.64 -2.35
CA GLY A 150 1.74 -4.98 -2.92
C GLY A 150 1.31 -5.02 -4.40
N GLU A 151 1.21 -3.87 -5.09
CA GLU A 151 0.73 -3.79 -6.48
C GLU A 151 1.64 -4.51 -7.48
N ASP A 152 2.95 -4.39 -7.30
CA ASP A 152 3.95 -5.08 -8.09
C ASP A 152 5.06 -5.70 -7.22
N MET A 153 5.76 -6.69 -7.77
CA MET A 153 6.74 -7.45 -7.01
C MET A 153 8.02 -6.64 -6.69
N ALA A 154 8.47 -5.76 -7.60
CA ALA A 154 9.71 -5.01 -7.40
C ALA A 154 9.52 -3.92 -6.34
N GLY A 155 8.45 -3.14 -6.45
CA GLY A 155 8.01 -2.18 -5.46
C GLY A 155 7.78 -2.84 -4.10
N ALA A 156 7.10 -3.99 -4.05
CA ALA A 156 6.89 -4.74 -2.81
C ALA A 156 8.20 -5.17 -2.13
N VAL A 157 9.16 -5.68 -2.89
CA VAL A 157 10.48 -6.06 -2.34
C VAL A 157 11.20 -4.84 -1.79
N ALA A 158 11.20 -3.72 -2.51
CA ALA A 158 11.83 -2.48 -2.05
C ALA A 158 11.16 -1.95 -0.76
N ALA A 159 9.83 -1.92 -0.70
CA ALA A 159 9.07 -1.44 0.45
C ALA A 159 9.31 -2.31 1.70
N VAL A 160 9.23 -3.64 1.56
CA VAL A 160 9.49 -4.57 2.68
C VAL A 160 10.94 -4.46 3.14
N ALA A 161 11.89 -4.36 2.22
CA ALA A 161 13.31 -4.22 2.55
C ALA A 161 13.60 -2.91 3.30
N GLU A 162 13.02 -1.79 2.89
CA GLU A 162 13.20 -0.50 3.56
C GLU A 162 12.55 -0.47 4.95
N MET A 163 11.35 -1.05 5.10
CA MET A 163 10.72 -1.23 6.41
C MET A 163 11.62 -2.05 7.34
N VAL A 164 12.17 -3.16 6.86
CA VAL A 164 13.06 -4.01 7.65
C VAL A 164 14.35 -3.27 8.02
N HIS A 165 14.97 -2.56 7.07
CA HIS A 165 16.17 -1.75 7.30
C HIS A 165 15.93 -0.69 8.38
N THR A 166 14.90 0.14 8.21
CA THR A 166 14.59 1.23 9.14
C THR A 166 14.19 0.71 10.53
N GLY A 167 13.43 -0.38 10.59
CA GLY A 167 13.08 -1.06 11.83
C GLY A 167 14.30 -1.60 12.57
N LEU A 168 15.19 -2.31 11.88
CA LEU A 168 16.41 -2.86 12.48
C LEU A 168 17.41 -1.78 12.90
N LEU A 169 17.53 -0.70 12.12
CA LEU A 169 18.39 0.44 12.48
C LEU A 169 17.99 1.01 13.83
N LYS A 170 16.69 1.24 14.06
CA LYS A 170 16.19 1.84 15.30
C LYS A 170 16.28 0.90 16.49
N GLU A 171 16.02 -0.37 16.24
CA GLU A 171 16.14 -1.43 17.23
C GLU A 171 17.58 -1.59 17.74
N THR A 172 18.52 -1.70 16.80
CA THR A 172 19.88 -2.15 17.10
C THR A 172 20.91 -1.03 17.08
N TRP A 173 20.49 0.19 16.70
CA TRP A 173 21.38 1.33 16.47
C TRP A 173 22.55 1.01 15.54
N THR A 174 22.37 0.02 14.67
CA THR A 174 23.39 -0.50 13.77
C THR A 174 22.90 -0.37 12.34
N VAL A 175 23.73 0.21 11.48
CA VAL A 175 23.46 0.36 10.06
C VAL A 175 23.60 -0.99 9.34
N TRP A 176 22.59 -1.37 8.56
CA TRP A 176 22.62 -2.57 7.72
C TRP A 176 21.61 -2.44 6.58
N PRO A 177 21.95 -2.76 5.31
CA PRO A 177 23.30 -3.05 4.83
C PRO A 177 24.19 -1.81 4.84
N GLN A 178 25.50 -2.00 4.98
CA GLN A 178 26.47 -0.92 4.90
C GLN A 178 27.27 -1.03 3.60
N CYS A 179 27.41 0.08 2.88
CA CYS A 179 28.30 0.20 1.73
C CYS A 179 29.76 0.16 2.20
N ALA A 180 30.58 -0.73 1.65
CA ALA A 180 31.99 -0.86 2.01
C ALA A 180 32.83 0.37 1.61
N GLU A 181 32.48 1.03 0.50
CA GLU A 181 33.22 2.19 -0.01
C GLU A 181 32.96 3.46 0.82
N HIS A 182 31.68 3.80 1.03
CA HIS A 182 31.29 5.05 1.68
C HIS A 182 31.01 4.91 3.17
N ARG A 183 30.88 3.67 3.68
CA ARG A 183 30.49 3.36 5.06
C ARG A 183 29.12 3.92 5.46
N LEU A 184 28.26 4.17 4.47
CA LEU A 184 26.88 4.62 4.65
C LEU A 184 25.91 3.45 4.63
N GLY A 185 24.74 3.64 5.25
CA GLY A 185 23.62 2.71 5.11
C GLY A 185 23.08 2.72 3.69
N ALA A 186 22.83 1.54 3.15
CA ALA A 186 22.13 1.38 1.89
C ALA A 186 20.62 1.32 2.16
N HIS A 187 19.85 2.10 1.41
CA HIS A 187 18.40 2.10 1.46
C HIS A 187 17.87 1.20 0.35
N ALA A 188 16.75 0.52 0.58
CA ALA A 188 16.11 -0.23 -0.49
C ALA A 188 15.38 0.75 -1.42
N ALA A 189 15.53 0.53 -2.73
CA ALA A 189 14.84 1.32 -3.73
C ALA A 189 14.51 0.46 -4.96
N GLU A 190 13.41 0.79 -5.62
CA GLU A 190 13.14 0.29 -6.95
C GLU A 190 13.92 1.11 -7.97
N ARG A 191 14.71 0.42 -8.81
CA ARG A 191 15.51 1.02 -9.89
C ARG A 191 15.42 0.10 -11.10
N ALA A 192 14.97 0.64 -12.24
CA ALA A 192 14.83 -0.12 -13.49
C ALA A 192 14.07 -1.45 -13.29
N GLU A 193 12.89 -1.38 -12.63
CA GLU A 193 12.00 -2.51 -12.35
C GLU A 193 12.63 -3.60 -11.46
N ARG A 194 13.65 -3.25 -10.67
CA ARG A 194 14.32 -4.15 -9.72
C ARG A 194 14.47 -3.49 -8.36
N ALA A 195 14.28 -4.27 -7.31
CA ALA A 195 14.61 -3.85 -5.96
C ALA A 195 16.12 -4.01 -5.71
N VAL A 196 16.79 -2.93 -5.32
CA VAL A 196 18.22 -2.91 -5.01
C VAL A 196 18.50 -2.26 -3.66
N TRP A 197 19.57 -2.69 -3.00
CA TRP A 197 20.20 -1.92 -1.93
C TRP A 197 21.04 -0.82 -2.54
N TRP A 198 20.66 0.44 -2.33
CA TRP A 198 21.29 1.61 -2.95
C TRP A 198 22.05 2.46 -1.94
N CYS A 199 23.33 2.72 -2.23
CA CYS A 199 24.13 3.71 -1.50
C CYS A 199 23.92 5.09 -2.11
N GLY A 200 23.63 6.11 -1.28
CA GLY A 200 23.60 7.51 -1.70
C GLY A 200 24.95 8.24 -1.68
N GLY A 201 26.07 7.54 -1.51
CA GLY A 201 27.41 8.14 -1.49
C GLY A 201 27.94 8.43 -2.91
N GLY A 202 28.59 9.58 -3.09
CA GLY A 202 29.08 10.00 -4.41
C GLY A 202 27.93 10.21 -5.40
N ASP A 203 28.03 9.60 -6.58
CA ASP A 203 26.96 9.57 -7.59
C ASP A 203 25.89 8.49 -7.32
N GLY A 204 26.08 7.72 -6.25
CA GLY A 204 25.23 6.61 -5.85
C GLY A 204 25.49 5.32 -6.64
N HIS A 205 25.30 4.18 -5.98
CA HIS A 205 25.46 2.87 -6.60
C HIS A 205 24.62 1.79 -5.92
N ALA A 206 24.31 0.74 -6.68
CA ALA A 206 23.71 -0.47 -6.13
C ALA A 206 24.81 -1.31 -5.46
N LEU A 207 24.57 -1.75 -4.23
CA LEU A 207 25.40 -2.76 -3.56
C LEU A 207 25.07 -4.15 -4.11
N ALA A 208 23.78 -4.46 -4.19
CA ALA A 208 23.24 -5.73 -4.66
C ALA A 208 21.75 -5.58 -5.01
N GLU A 209 21.21 -6.53 -5.75
CA GLU A 209 19.77 -6.78 -5.76
C GLU A 209 19.32 -7.26 -4.37
N VAL A 210 18.10 -6.88 -3.96
CA VAL A 210 17.55 -7.35 -2.69
C VAL A 210 17.33 -8.86 -2.74
N GLY A 211 17.79 -9.56 -1.71
CA GLY A 211 17.83 -11.01 -1.59
C GLY A 211 19.17 -11.64 -1.99
N GLU A 212 20.10 -10.84 -2.50
CA GLU A 212 21.39 -11.28 -3.03
C GLU A 212 22.60 -10.67 -2.29
N LEU A 213 22.38 -10.01 -1.14
CA LEU A 213 23.44 -9.35 -0.37
C LEU A 213 24.53 -10.32 0.11
N GLY A 214 24.17 -11.59 0.36
CA GLY A 214 25.13 -12.63 0.74
C GLY A 214 26.04 -13.12 -0.40
N ARG A 215 25.82 -12.65 -1.63
CA ARG A 215 26.65 -12.96 -2.82
C ARG A 215 27.46 -11.76 -3.32
N ALA A 216 27.25 -10.58 -2.72
CA ALA A 216 27.88 -9.33 -3.10
C ALA A 216 29.25 -9.12 -2.43
#